data_AF-A0AAU5D844-F1
#
_entry.id   AF-A0AAU5D844-F1
#
_cell.length_a   1.000
_cell.length_b   1.000
_cell.length_c   1.000
_cell.angle_alpha   90.00
_cell.angle_beta   90.00
_cell.angle_gamma   90.00
#
_symmetry.space_group_name_H-M   'P 1'
#
loop_
_entity.id
_entity.type
_entity.pdbx_description
1 polymer ?
#
loop_
_entity_poly.entity_id
_entity_poly.type
_entity_poly.pdbx_seq_one_letter_code
_entity_poly.pdbx_strand_id
1 'polypeptide(L)'
;MSSDNRVRGVIPLRAQQDPGRRLLTRDSPQVRVGGRGVLQANLNWLPGARADVNLCCLIKFRDGTATCVQSLGDNFGALDAWPYVALDQDDRTGASADGETLRVGLGHRERFEKLLFFVYIYEGSADFRRLGASVTVTEPSGPGCRILLDDSPAGSVGCAIALVTPDAGGLTVRREVSWFTGTATAGPHEKIDRAYGFGLDYTVTLKPPRDQEDRPARGGLRW
;
A
#
# COMPACT_ATOMS: atom_id res chain seq x y z
N MET A 1 8.70 -48.43 21.65
CA MET A 1 7.71 -47.40 21.25
C MET A 1 7.86 -46.25 22.24
N SER A 2 8.58 -45.19 21.87
CA SER A 2 8.74 -44.00 22.72
C SER A 2 7.92 -42.87 22.08
N SER A 3 6.83 -42.49 22.75
CA SER A 3 5.98 -41.37 22.36
C SER A 3 6.61 -40.07 22.87
N ASP A 4 7.17 -39.28 21.95
CA ASP A 4 7.67 -37.94 22.22
C ASP A 4 6.48 -37.00 22.52
N ASN A 5 6.17 -36.81 23.80
CA ASN A 5 5.10 -35.94 24.29
C ASN A 5 5.60 -34.49 24.50
N ARG A 6 6.20 -33.89 23.47
CA ARG A 6 6.54 -32.47 23.49
C ARG A 6 5.32 -31.65 23.11
N VAL A 7 4.79 -30.91 24.07
CA VAL A 7 3.78 -29.87 23.84
C VAL A 7 4.36 -28.88 22.84
N ARG A 8 3.74 -28.77 21.65
CA ARG A 8 4.10 -27.73 20.67
C ARG A 8 3.76 -26.37 21.29
N GLY A 9 4.78 -25.65 21.72
CA GLY A 9 4.62 -24.28 22.19
C GLY A 9 4.03 -23.42 21.09
N VAL A 10 2.91 -22.78 21.37
CA VAL A 10 2.39 -21.70 20.52
C VAL A 10 3.30 -20.50 20.76
N ILE A 11 4.03 -20.07 19.73
CA ILE A 11 4.75 -18.80 19.76
C ILE A 11 3.73 -17.72 19.39
N PRO A 12 3.28 -16.86 20.32
CA PRO A 12 2.56 -15.67 19.92
C PRO A 12 3.56 -14.76 19.21
N LEU A 13 3.49 -14.68 17.89
CA LEU A 13 4.13 -13.61 17.13
C LEU A 13 3.41 -12.31 17.54
N ARG A 14 3.89 -11.65 18.60
CA ARG A 14 3.52 -10.26 18.84
C ARG A 14 4.01 -9.50 17.61
N ALA A 15 3.08 -8.92 16.85
CA ALA A 15 3.43 -7.90 15.87
C ALA A 15 4.34 -6.90 16.60
N GLN A 16 5.58 -6.75 16.11
CA GLN A 16 6.57 -5.86 16.70
C GLN A 16 5.90 -4.49 16.90
N GLN A 17 5.59 -4.16 18.15
CA GLN A 17 5.17 -2.82 18.49
C GLN A 17 6.46 -2.02 18.49
N ASP A 18 6.61 -1.19 17.47
CA ASP A 18 7.64 -0.16 17.42
C ASP A 18 7.17 0.96 18.37
N PRO A 19 7.73 1.07 19.58
CA PRO A 19 7.14 1.86 20.67
C PRO A 19 7.11 3.37 20.40
N GLY A 20 7.72 3.84 19.31
CA GLY A 20 7.60 5.22 18.83
C GLY A 20 6.53 5.44 17.75
N ARG A 21 6.04 4.40 17.08
CA ARG A 21 5.18 4.54 15.90
C ARG A 21 3.70 4.57 16.28
N ARG A 22 3.01 5.66 15.91
CA ARG A 22 1.59 5.83 16.23
C ARG A 22 0.74 4.82 15.46
N LEU A 23 -0.06 4.02 16.16
CA LEU A 23 -1.11 3.22 15.53
C LEU A 23 -2.31 4.11 15.22
N LEU A 24 -2.77 4.14 13.96
CA LEU A 24 -4.04 4.79 13.62
C LEU A 24 -5.19 3.79 13.83
N THR A 25 -6.23 4.23 14.52
CA THR A 25 -7.44 3.45 14.84
C THR A 25 -8.68 4.19 14.36
N ARG A 26 -9.87 3.60 14.53
CA ARG A 26 -11.13 4.32 14.24
C ARG A 26 -11.31 5.56 15.13
N ASP A 27 -10.89 5.47 16.40
CA ASP A 27 -11.00 6.57 17.38
C ASP A 27 -9.91 7.62 17.23
N SER A 28 -8.83 7.30 16.51
CA SER A 28 -7.73 8.21 16.20
C SER A 28 -7.24 7.98 14.77
N PRO A 29 -8.05 8.36 13.76
CA PRO A 29 -7.87 7.92 12.39
C PRO A 29 -6.87 8.77 11.63
N GLN A 30 -6.19 9.73 12.25
CA GLN A 30 -5.33 10.64 11.50
C GLN A 30 -4.08 11.08 12.26
N VAL A 31 -3.06 11.44 11.51
CA VAL A 31 -1.85 12.07 12.00
C VAL A 31 -1.38 13.14 11.01
N ARG A 32 -0.76 14.20 11.52
CA ARG A 32 -0.06 15.20 10.71
C ARG A 32 1.41 14.84 10.60
N VAL A 33 1.96 15.01 9.41
CA VAL A 33 3.39 14.82 9.12
C VAL A 33 3.94 16.09 8.46
N GLY A 34 5.23 16.38 8.62
CA GLY A 34 5.88 17.63 8.23
C GLY A 34 5.95 17.87 6.72
N GLY A 35 5.76 16.83 5.91
CA GLY A 35 5.62 16.95 4.46
C GLY A 35 6.93 17.28 3.76
N ARG A 36 8.09 16.86 4.29
CA ARG A 36 9.41 17.12 3.69
C ARG A 36 10.12 15.81 3.33
N GLY A 37 10.97 15.86 2.30
CA GLY A 37 11.70 14.67 1.85
C GLY A 37 10.81 13.68 1.11
N VAL A 38 10.86 12.40 1.49
CA VAL A 38 10.09 11.33 0.85
C VAL A 38 9.13 10.72 1.87
N LEU A 39 7.83 10.70 1.56
CA LEU A 39 6.86 9.92 2.31
C LEU A 39 6.93 8.49 1.80
N GLN A 40 7.08 7.51 2.69
CA GLN A 40 7.07 6.10 2.34
C GLN A 40 5.82 5.43 2.90
N ALA A 41 5.14 4.63 2.10
CA ALA A 41 4.12 3.70 2.54
C ALA A 41 4.59 2.28 2.23
N ASN A 42 4.85 1.49 3.26
CA ASN A 42 5.43 0.16 3.15
C ASN A 42 4.43 -0.89 3.64
N LEU A 43 4.05 -1.80 2.76
CA LEU A 43 3.10 -2.88 2.98
C LEU A 43 3.85 -4.15 3.36
N ASN A 44 3.47 -4.76 4.48
CA ASN A 44 3.95 -6.09 4.90
C ASN A 44 2.78 -6.99 5.27
N TRP A 45 3.00 -8.30 5.16
CA TRP A 45 2.07 -9.35 5.58
C TRP A 45 2.83 -10.54 6.16
N LEU A 46 2.09 -11.52 6.70
CA LEU A 46 2.69 -12.71 7.31
C LEU A 46 3.43 -13.54 6.24
N PRO A 47 4.67 -13.98 6.53
CA PRO A 47 5.39 -14.89 5.65
C PRO A 47 4.59 -16.17 5.36
N GLY A 48 4.64 -16.65 4.11
CA GLY A 48 4.02 -17.91 3.70
C GLY A 48 2.52 -17.85 3.40
N ALA A 49 1.91 -16.66 3.40
CA ALA A 49 0.48 -16.49 3.09
C ALA A 49 0.08 -16.82 1.63
N ARG A 50 1.05 -17.12 0.74
CA ARG A 50 0.86 -17.47 -0.69
C ARG A 50 -0.18 -16.57 -1.37
N ALA A 51 0.09 -15.28 -1.40
CA ALA A 51 -0.79 -14.25 -1.92
C ALA A 51 0.01 -13.24 -2.74
N ASP A 52 -0.51 -12.88 -3.91
CA ASP A 52 -0.04 -11.76 -4.70
C ASP A 52 -0.83 -10.51 -4.28
N VAL A 53 -0.28 -9.78 -3.31
CA VAL A 53 -0.88 -8.60 -2.68
C VAL A 53 -0.16 -7.37 -3.19
N ASN A 54 -0.91 -6.39 -3.69
CA ASN A 54 -0.36 -5.28 -4.45
C ASN A 54 -0.70 -3.95 -3.82
N LEU A 55 0.32 -3.16 -3.49
CA LEU A 55 0.22 -1.80 -3.01
C LEU A 55 0.18 -0.82 -4.19
N CYS A 56 -0.77 0.10 -4.16
CA CYS A 56 -1.05 1.02 -5.25
C CYS A 56 -1.33 2.43 -4.72
N CYS A 57 -1.19 3.43 -5.58
CA CYS A 57 -1.48 4.82 -5.26
C CYS A 57 -2.32 5.49 -6.35
N LEU A 58 -3.53 5.93 -6.02
CA LEU A 58 -4.24 6.91 -6.84
C LEU A 58 -3.70 8.31 -6.49
N ILE A 59 -3.38 9.11 -7.52
CA ILE A 59 -2.88 10.47 -7.37
C ILE A 59 -3.82 11.42 -8.12
N LYS A 60 -4.27 12.48 -7.45
CA LYS A 60 -4.95 13.61 -8.08
C LYS A 60 -4.14 14.87 -7.87
N PHE A 61 -3.90 15.60 -8.95
CA PHE A 61 -3.15 16.84 -8.98
C PHE A 61 -4.10 18.04 -8.96
N ARG A 62 -3.60 19.19 -8.49
CA ARG A 62 -4.38 20.44 -8.40
C ARG A 62 -4.76 21.04 -9.76
N ASP A 63 -4.08 20.64 -10.83
CA ASP A 63 -4.44 21.00 -12.20
C ASP A 63 -5.62 20.17 -12.75
N GLY A 64 -6.16 19.25 -11.94
CA GLY A 64 -7.27 18.38 -12.28
C GLY A 64 -6.85 17.04 -12.90
N THR A 65 -5.58 16.85 -13.24
CA THR A 65 -5.09 15.57 -13.76
C THR A 65 -5.06 14.50 -12.66
N ALA A 66 -5.23 13.24 -13.06
CA ALA A 66 -5.14 12.10 -12.16
C ALA A 66 -4.36 10.95 -12.81
N THR A 67 -3.76 10.10 -11.99
CA THR A 67 -3.10 8.87 -12.43
C THR A 67 -3.08 7.82 -11.32
N CYS A 68 -2.59 6.62 -11.62
CA CYS A 68 -2.43 5.53 -10.67
C CYS A 68 -1.06 4.87 -10.82
N VAL A 69 -0.27 4.80 -9.75
CA VAL A 69 0.94 3.99 -9.67
C VAL A 69 0.59 2.60 -9.13
N GLN A 70 0.89 1.56 -9.91
CA GLN A 70 0.47 0.18 -9.66
C GLN A 70 1.22 -0.82 -10.57
N SER A 71 1.31 -2.10 -10.16
CA SER A 71 2.01 -3.18 -10.88
C SER A 71 1.16 -3.90 -11.95
N LEU A 72 -0.17 -4.02 -11.79
CA LEU A 72 -1.14 -4.61 -12.75
C LEU A 72 -0.96 -4.15 -14.21
N GLY A 73 -0.63 -2.88 -14.43
CA GLY A 73 -0.45 -2.26 -15.75
C GLY A 73 0.97 -1.73 -15.96
N ASP A 74 1.96 -2.27 -15.24
CA ASP A 74 3.39 -1.90 -15.39
C ASP A 74 3.65 -0.39 -15.22
N ASN A 75 2.91 0.27 -14.32
CA ASN A 75 3.08 1.70 -14.03
C ASN A 75 3.72 1.93 -12.66
N PHE A 76 5.01 1.66 -12.57
CA PHE A 76 5.80 1.81 -11.34
C PHE A 76 6.12 3.27 -10.98
N GLY A 77 5.88 4.23 -11.88
CA GLY A 77 6.11 5.65 -11.62
C GLY A 77 7.59 6.04 -11.47
N ALA A 78 7.82 7.24 -10.93
CA ALA A 78 9.14 7.83 -10.72
C ALA A 78 9.07 8.90 -9.61
N LEU A 79 10.16 9.10 -8.87
CA LEU A 79 10.24 10.13 -7.83
C LEU A 79 10.70 11.50 -8.34
N ASP A 80 11.53 11.51 -9.38
CA ASP A 80 12.18 12.69 -9.96
C ASP A 80 11.49 13.22 -11.23
N ALA A 81 10.49 12.49 -11.73
CA ALA A 81 9.61 12.89 -12.81
C ALA A 81 8.14 12.68 -12.40
N TRP A 82 7.21 13.31 -13.12
CA TRP A 82 5.79 13.03 -12.94
C TRP A 82 5.55 11.51 -13.00
N PRO A 83 4.83 10.90 -12.04
CA PRO A 83 3.91 11.51 -11.08
C PRO A 83 4.51 11.85 -9.70
N TYR A 84 5.83 11.80 -9.52
CA TYR A 84 6.54 11.99 -8.25
C TYR A 84 6.15 10.96 -7.17
N VAL A 85 5.63 9.82 -7.62
CA VAL A 85 5.30 8.64 -6.83
C VAL A 85 5.92 7.44 -7.52
N ALA A 86 6.61 6.59 -6.76
CA ALA A 86 7.24 5.38 -7.28
C ALA A 86 6.89 4.16 -6.40
N LEU A 87 6.62 3.03 -7.04
CA LEU A 87 6.55 1.71 -6.44
C LEU A 87 7.86 0.97 -6.73
N ASP A 88 8.45 0.30 -5.74
CA ASP A 88 9.77 -0.32 -5.90
C ASP A 88 9.75 -1.68 -6.61
N GLN A 89 8.73 -2.49 -6.36
CA GLN A 89 8.63 -3.84 -6.92
C GLN A 89 7.19 -4.36 -6.93
N ASP A 90 7.01 -5.51 -7.58
CA ASP A 90 5.79 -6.30 -7.62
C ASP A 90 6.08 -7.65 -6.92
N ASP A 91 5.98 -7.71 -5.59
CA ASP A 91 6.26 -8.95 -4.85
C ASP A 91 5.06 -9.91 -4.91
N ARG A 92 5.00 -10.65 -6.01
CA ARG A 92 3.94 -11.64 -6.26
C ARG A 92 3.99 -12.85 -5.33
N THR A 93 5.04 -13.00 -4.52
CA THR A 93 5.30 -14.21 -3.74
C THR A 93 5.18 -14.00 -2.22
N GLY A 94 5.36 -12.77 -1.76
CA GLY A 94 5.58 -12.46 -0.35
C GLY A 94 6.91 -13.00 0.17
N ALA A 95 7.87 -13.24 -0.72
CA ALA A 95 9.22 -13.68 -0.36
C ALA A 95 10.14 -12.52 -0.02
N SER A 96 9.81 -11.29 -0.43
CA SER A 96 10.51 -10.10 0.01
C SER A 96 10.30 -9.92 1.51
N ALA A 97 11.40 -9.87 2.26
CA ALA A 97 11.35 -9.56 3.68
C ALA A 97 10.81 -8.14 3.95
N ASP A 98 10.90 -7.26 2.96
CA ASP A 98 10.52 -5.85 3.05
C ASP A 98 9.14 -5.55 2.44
N GLY A 99 8.48 -6.53 1.83
CA GLY A 99 7.20 -6.38 1.14
C GLY A 99 7.28 -5.39 -0.03
N GLU A 100 6.24 -4.56 -0.21
CA GLU A 100 6.17 -3.53 -1.26
C GLU A 100 6.18 -2.12 -0.67
N THR A 101 6.88 -1.16 -1.31
CA THR A 101 6.97 0.22 -0.84
C THR A 101 6.64 1.24 -1.93
N LEU A 102 5.63 2.06 -1.65
CA LEU A 102 5.40 3.32 -2.33
C LEU A 102 6.25 4.43 -1.71
N ARG A 103 6.80 5.28 -2.56
CA ARG A 103 7.53 6.49 -2.19
C ARG A 103 6.91 7.70 -2.88
N VAL A 104 6.68 8.78 -2.15
CA VAL A 104 6.13 10.04 -2.67
C VAL A 104 7.16 11.16 -2.44
N GLY A 105 7.56 11.84 -3.51
CA GLY A 105 8.47 12.98 -3.47
C GLY A 105 7.76 14.23 -2.93
N LEU A 106 7.98 14.57 -1.67
CA LEU A 106 7.29 15.68 -1.01
C LEU A 106 7.84 17.07 -1.38
N GLY A 107 8.93 17.11 -2.16
CA GLY A 107 9.40 18.32 -2.83
C GLY A 107 8.41 18.90 -3.85
N HIS A 108 7.40 18.11 -4.25
CA HIS A 108 6.33 18.49 -5.19
C HIS A 108 4.94 18.47 -4.54
N ARG A 109 4.86 18.45 -3.20
CA ARG A 109 3.61 18.27 -2.46
C ARG A 109 2.52 19.28 -2.81
N GLU A 110 2.91 20.48 -3.20
CA GLU A 110 2.03 21.57 -3.61
C GLU A 110 1.26 21.24 -4.90
N ARG A 111 1.75 20.30 -5.72
CA ARG A 111 1.07 19.86 -6.94
C ARG A 111 -0.06 18.88 -6.66
N PHE A 112 -0.02 18.16 -5.55
CA PHE A 112 -1.03 17.17 -5.20
C PHE A 112 -2.29 17.84 -4.62
N GLU A 113 -3.45 17.38 -5.08
CA GLU A 113 -4.74 17.60 -4.42
C GLU A 113 -4.93 16.56 -3.30
N LYS A 114 -4.75 15.28 -3.65
CA LYS A 114 -4.85 14.14 -2.73
C LYS A 114 -4.16 12.91 -3.31
N LEU A 115 -3.70 12.04 -2.43
CA LEU A 115 -3.19 10.72 -2.77
C LEU A 115 -3.95 9.67 -1.95
N LEU A 116 -4.28 8.53 -2.56
CA LEU A 116 -4.91 7.42 -1.86
C LEU A 116 -4.04 6.18 -2.00
N PHE A 117 -3.48 5.72 -0.88
CA PHE A 117 -2.85 4.41 -0.82
C PHE A 117 -3.93 3.35 -0.70
N PHE A 118 -3.87 2.33 -1.55
CA PHE A 118 -4.81 1.22 -1.53
C PHE A 118 -4.10 -0.08 -1.87
N VAL A 119 -4.74 -1.19 -1.53
CA VAL A 119 -4.21 -2.53 -1.75
C VAL A 119 -5.27 -3.43 -2.36
N TYR A 120 -4.86 -4.41 -3.15
CA TYR A 120 -5.74 -5.46 -3.63
C TYR A 120 -5.02 -6.82 -3.72
N ILE A 121 -5.79 -7.90 -3.72
CA ILE A 121 -5.27 -9.26 -3.95
C ILE A 121 -5.47 -9.56 -5.44
N TYR A 122 -4.39 -9.79 -6.17
CA TYR A 122 -4.46 -10.15 -7.60
C TYR A 122 -4.72 -11.64 -7.77
N GLU A 123 -3.90 -12.47 -7.10
CA GLU A 123 -3.96 -13.93 -7.15
C GLU A 123 -3.66 -14.51 -5.76
N GLY A 124 -4.09 -15.75 -5.55
CA GLY A 124 -3.83 -16.52 -4.34
C GLY A 124 -5.11 -16.84 -3.58
N SER A 125 -5.02 -17.85 -2.72
CA SER A 125 -6.15 -18.28 -1.88
C SER A 125 -6.33 -17.44 -0.62
N ALA A 126 -5.55 -16.38 -0.48
CA ALA A 126 -5.50 -15.61 0.76
C ALA A 126 -6.67 -14.63 0.85
N ASP A 127 -7.13 -14.46 2.08
CA ASP A 127 -8.14 -13.50 2.48
C ASP A 127 -7.45 -12.49 3.41
N PHE A 128 -7.74 -11.19 3.27
CA PHE A 128 -7.14 -10.15 4.12
C PHE A 128 -7.25 -10.46 5.62
N ARG A 129 -8.31 -11.15 6.06
CA ARG A 129 -8.50 -11.63 7.45
C ARG A 129 -7.37 -12.51 7.96
N ARG A 130 -6.62 -13.17 7.06
CA ARG A 130 -5.55 -14.13 7.37
C ARG A 130 -4.17 -13.67 6.93
N LEU A 131 -4.09 -12.58 6.15
CA LEU A 131 -2.81 -12.04 5.69
C LEU A 131 -1.98 -11.43 6.82
N GLY A 132 -2.64 -10.94 7.89
CA GLY A 132 -1.95 -10.14 8.91
C GLY A 132 -1.27 -8.91 8.31
N ALA A 133 -1.89 -8.34 7.28
CA ALA A 133 -1.33 -7.23 6.53
C ALA A 133 -1.34 -5.94 7.35
N SER A 134 -0.28 -5.14 7.20
CA SER A 134 -0.22 -3.80 7.78
C SER A 134 0.60 -2.88 6.90
N VAL A 135 0.24 -1.59 6.93
CA VAL A 135 0.95 -0.55 6.20
C VAL A 135 1.59 0.39 7.21
N THR A 136 2.88 0.62 7.01
CA THR A 136 3.64 1.64 7.73
C THR A 136 3.76 2.86 6.84
N VAL A 137 3.44 4.04 7.37
CA VAL A 137 3.71 5.31 6.70
C VAL A 137 4.77 6.09 7.47
N THR A 138 5.87 6.47 6.82
CA THR A 138 7.00 7.18 7.43
C THR A 138 7.45 8.38 6.60
N GLU A 139 7.95 9.40 7.27
CA GLU A 139 8.71 10.50 6.65
C GLU A 139 10.01 10.72 7.44
N PRO A 140 11.06 11.34 6.86
CA PRO A 140 12.36 11.49 7.53
C PRO A 140 12.31 12.21 8.88
N SER A 141 11.37 13.15 9.04
CA SER A 141 11.27 14.03 10.22
C SER A 141 10.33 13.53 11.31
N GLY A 142 9.67 12.38 11.16
CA GLY A 142 8.57 12.00 12.04
C GLY A 142 8.57 10.53 12.45
N PRO A 143 7.89 10.18 13.57
CA PRO A 143 7.79 8.81 14.07
C PRO A 143 6.99 7.87 13.13
N GLY A 144 6.36 8.43 12.09
CA GLY A 144 5.46 7.70 11.20
C GLY A 144 4.19 7.22 11.90
N CYS A 145 3.41 6.43 11.17
CA CYS A 145 2.26 5.73 11.71
C CYS A 145 2.13 4.31 11.13
N ARG A 146 1.34 3.49 11.79
CA ARG A 146 1.00 2.13 11.35
C ARG A 146 -0.52 2.02 11.21
N ILE A 147 -0.95 1.30 10.18
CA ILE A 147 -2.34 1.00 9.87
C ILE A 147 -2.46 -0.52 9.73
N LEU A 148 -3.31 -1.14 10.55
CA LEU A 148 -3.61 -2.56 10.46
C LEU A 148 -4.76 -2.79 9.48
N LEU A 149 -4.67 -3.86 8.70
CA LEU A 149 -5.66 -4.31 7.72
C LEU A 149 -6.31 -5.61 8.22
N ASP A 150 -6.80 -5.61 9.46
CA ASP A 150 -7.19 -6.77 10.24
C ASP A 150 -8.71 -6.90 10.49
N ASP A 151 -9.52 -5.98 9.95
CA ASP A 151 -10.97 -5.92 10.12
C ASP A 151 -11.76 -6.17 8.83
N SER A 152 -11.17 -6.87 7.85
CA SER A 152 -11.79 -7.05 6.53
C SER A 152 -13.03 -7.95 6.56
N PRO A 153 -14.16 -7.53 5.98
CA PRO A 153 -15.29 -8.41 5.70
C PRO A 153 -14.90 -9.59 4.78
N ALA A 154 -15.60 -10.71 4.90
CA ALA A 154 -15.40 -11.85 4.01
C ALA A 154 -15.64 -11.48 2.55
N GLY A 155 -14.76 -11.94 1.64
CA GLY A 155 -14.87 -11.64 0.21
C GLY A 155 -14.35 -10.26 -0.21
N SER A 156 -13.70 -9.53 0.71
CA SER A 156 -12.98 -8.31 0.36
C SER A 156 -11.79 -8.65 -0.55
N VAL A 157 -11.70 -7.96 -1.69
CA VAL A 157 -10.61 -8.13 -2.68
C VAL A 157 -9.73 -6.89 -2.78
N GLY A 158 -10.14 -5.77 -2.18
CA GLY A 158 -9.34 -4.55 -2.08
C GLY A 158 -9.69 -3.70 -0.88
N CYS A 159 -8.79 -2.79 -0.52
CA CYS A 159 -8.91 -1.89 0.61
C CYS A 159 -8.33 -0.52 0.27
N ALA A 160 -9.10 0.54 0.44
CA ALA A 160 -8.55 1.89 0.55
C ALA A 160 -7.91 2.03 1.94
N ILE A 161 -6.59 2.22 1.99
CA ILE A 161 -5.80 2.15 3.23
C ILE A 161 -5.77 3.53 3.90
N ALA A 162 -5.26 4.52 3.17
CA ALA A 162 -5.03 5.86 3.72
C ALA A 162 -5.18 6.94 2.65
N LEU A 163 -5.91 7.99 3.00
CA LEU A 163 -6.00 9.22 2.23
C LEU A 163 -4.95 10.20 2.76
N VAL A 164 -4.09 10.68 1.88
CA VAL A 164 -3.05 11.66 2.16
C VAL A 164 -3.42 12.98 1.48
N THR A 165 -3.57 14.04 2.26
CA THR A 165 -3.92 15.37 1.77
C THR A 165 -2.85 16.38 2.18
N PRO A 166 -2.27 17.13 1.22
CA PRO A 166 -1.44 18.29 1.56
C PRO A 166 -2.25 19.38 2.23
N ASP A 167 -1.67 20.01 3.23
CA ASP A 167 -2.30 21.10 3.97
C ASP A 167 -1.28 22.22 4.29
N ALA A 168 -1.74 23.26 4.99
CA ALA A 168 -0.88 24.36 5.40
C ALA A 168 0.22 23.85 6.36
N GLY A 169 1.43 23.67 5.83
CA GLY A 169 2.62 23.33 6.59
C GLY A 169 3.00 21.84 6.61
N GLY A 170 2.28 20.97 5.88
CA GLY A 170 2.64 19.54 5.82
C GLY A 170 1.63 18.70 5.05
N LEU A 171 1.34 17.51 5.59
CA LEU A 171 0.35 16.58 5.07
C LEU A 171 -0.46 16.00 6.24
N THR A 172 -1.72 15.69 5.98
CA THR A 172 -2.54 14.85 6.85
C THR A 172 -2.61 13.44 6.25
N VAL A 173 -2.28 12.42 7.04
CA VAL A 173 -2.48 11.01 6.70
C VAL A 173 -3.70 10.53 7.48
N ARG A 174 -4.77 10.18 6.78
CA ARG A 174 -6.02 9.67 7.35
C ARG A 174 -6.19 8.19 7.02
N ARG A 175 -6.34 7.36 8.04
CA ARG A 175 -6.74 5.95 7.98
C ARG A 175 -8.15 5.88 7.40
N GLU A 176 -8.27 5.22 6.25
CA GLU A 176 -9.53 4.91 5.61
C GLU A 176 -10.00 3.50 6.00
N VAL A 177 -9.14 2.50 5.74
CA VAL A 177 -9.42 1.05 5.87
C VAL A 177 -10.86 0.73 5.47
N SER A 178 -11.18 1.12 4.24
CA SER A 178 -12.49 0.91 3.63
C SER A 178 -12.39 -0.26 2.65
N TRP A 179 -13.23 -1.27 2.85
CA TRP A 179 -13.13 -2.56 2.17
C TRP A 179 -14.06 -2.64 0.96
N PHE A 180 -13.56 -3.28 -0.10
CA PHE A 180 -14.26 -3.41 -1.37
C PHE A 180 -14.29 -4.88 -1.80
N THR A 181 -15.47 -5.35 -2.20
CA THR A 181 -15.67 -6.67 -2.77
C THR A 181 -15.60 -6.62 -4.29
N GLY A 182 -15.21 -7.72 -4.93
CA GLY A 182 -15.23 -7.83 -6.39
C GLY A 182 -16.66 -7.94 -6.91
N THR A 183 -16.94 -7.40 -8.09
CA THR A 183 -18.15 -7.74 -8.88
C THR A 183 -17.73 -8.18 -10.27
N ALA A 184 -18.62 -8.86 -10.99
CA ALA A 184 -18.36 -9.28 -12.37
C ALA A 184 -18.06 -8.11 -13.33
N THR A 185 -18.49 -6.89 -12.98
CA THR A 185 -18.48 -5.72 -13.86
C THR A 185 -17.45 -4.64 -13.50
N ALA A 186 -16.81 -4.71 -12.32
CA ALA A 186 -15.84 -3.71 -11.88
C ALA A 186 -14.86 -4.29 -10.86
N GLY A 187 -13.56 -4.09 -11.11
CA GLY A 187 -12.48 -4.46 -10.20
C GLY A 187 -12.34 -3.50 -9.01
N PRO A 188 -11.49 -3.84 -8.01
CA PRO A 188 -11.28 -3.00 -6.84
C PRO A 188 -10.76 -1.59 -7.19
N HIS A 189 -9.92 -1.45 -8.21
CA HIS A 189 -9.38 -0.17 -8.67
C HIS A 189 -10.49 0.84 -9.01
N GLU A 190 -11.37 0.47 -9.94
CA GLU A 190 -12.46 1.33 -10.40
C GLU A 190 -13.42 1.68 -9.27
N LYS A 191 -13.73 0.71 -8.39
CA LYS A 191 -14.62 0.95 -7.25
C LYS A 191 -14.02 1.92 -6.23
N ILE A 192 -12.73 1.75 -5.92
CA ILE A 192 -12.00 2.61 -5.01
C ILE A 192 -11.93 4.02 -5.59
N ASP A 193 -11.53 4.16 -6.86
CA ASP A 193 -11.53 5.46 -7.51
C ASP A 193 -12.91 6.13 -7.46
N ARG A 194 -13.97 5.44 -7.89
CA ARG A 194 -15.33 5.99 -7.87
C ARG A 194 -15.75 6.45 -6.47
N ALA A 195 -15.39 5.70 -5.43
CA ALA A 195 -15.71 6.05 -4.05
C ALA A 195 -14.96 7.29 -3.55
N TYR A 196 -13.74 7.54 -4.05
CA TYR A 196 -12.89 8.66 -3.62
C TYR A 196 -12.83 9.82 -4.63
N GLY A 197 -13.38 9.67 -5.83
CA GLY A 197 -13.48 10.68 -6.87
C GLY A 197 -12.14 11.12 -7.45
N PHE A 198 -11.34 10.19 -8.00
CA PHE A 198 -10.16 10.53 -8.80
C PHE A 198 -10.54 10.76 -10.27
N GLY A 199 -11.48 9.98 -10.79
CA GLY A 199 -12.07 10.15 -12.13
C GLY A 199 -11.18 9.61 -13.24
N LEU A 200 -10.53 8.46 -13.02
CA LEU A 200 -9.77 7.77 -14.05
C LEU A 200 -10.67 6.94 -14.94
N ASP A 201 -10.21 6.72 -16.17
CA ASP A 201 -10.78 5.75 -17.10
C ASP A 201 -10.10 4.39 -16.92
N TYR A 202 -10.90 3.31 -16.97
CA TYR A 202 -10.42 1.96 -16.74
C TYR A 202 -10.57 1.09 -17.99
N THR A 203 -9.54 0.30 -18.26
CA THR A 203 -9.59 -0.81 -19.21
C THR A 203 -9.17 -2.09 -18.50
N VAL A 204 -9.72 -3.23 -18.93
CA VAL A 204 -9.37 -4.52 -18.35
C VAL A 204 -7.98 -4.93 -18.83
N THR A 205 -7.12 -5.33 -17.90
CA THR A 205 -5.79 -5.88 -18.20
C THR A 205 -5.45 -7.03 -17.25
N LEU A 206 -4.41 -7.78 -17.58
CA LEU A 206 -3.79 -8.79 -16.73
C LEU A 206 -2.33 -8.40 -16.48
N LYS A 207 -1.75 -8.89 -15.38
CA LYS A 207 -0.33 -8.69 -15.12
C LYS A 207 0.51 -9.32 -16.24
N PRO A 208 1.63 -8.69 -16.64
CA PRO A 208 2.60 -9.32 -17.53
C PRO A 208 3.11 -10.66 -16.94
N PRO A 209 3.52 -11.63 -17.78
CA PRO A 209 4.16 -12.87 -17.33
C PRO A 209 5.38 -12.63 -16.43
N ARG A 210 5.69 -13.59 -15.55
CA ARG A 210 6.71 -13.47 -14.47
C ARG A 210 8.14 -13.31 -14.99
N ASP A 211 8.37 -13.65 -16.25
CA ASP A 211 9.66 -13.76 -16.94
C ASP A 211 10.21 -12.42 -17.48
N GLN A 212 9.66 -11.28 -17.04
CA GLN A 212 10.17 -9.92 -17.31
C GLN A 212 10.88 -9.25 -16.12
N GLU A 213 11.11 -9.98 -15.03
CA GLU A 213 11.71 -9.44 -13.79
C GLU A 213 13.21 -9.08 -13.88
N ASP A 214 13.86 -9.40 -15.01
CA ASP A 214 15.30 -9.18 -15.24
C ASP A 214 15.62 -7.90 -16.06
N ARG A 215 14.74 -6.90 -16.08
CA ARG A 215 15.15 -5.57 -16.56
C ARG A 215 15.91 -4.86 -15.44
N PRO A 216 17.20 -4.51 -15.63
CA PRO A 216 17.87 -3.65 -14.66
C PRO A 216 17.05 -2.37 -14.53
N ALA A 217 16.78 -1.97 -13.29
CA ALA A 217 16.27 -0.64 -12.98
C ALA A 217 17.01 0.36 -13.85
N ARG A 218 16.29 1.10 -14.71
CA ARG A 218 16.90 2.18 -15.48
C ARG A 218 17.60 3.07 -14.46
N GLY A 219 18.92 3.18 -14.61
CA GLY A 219 19.82 3.70 -13.59
C GLY A 219 19.29 4.97 -12.93
N GLY A 220 19.05 4.87 -11.62
CA GLY A 220 18.74 5.98 -10.73
C GLY A 220 19.57 5.81 -9.48
N LEU A 221 20.38 6.81 -9.16
CA LEU A 221 21.45 6.75 -8.15
C LEU A 221 20.98 6.20 -6.80
N ARG A 222 21.84 5.34 -6.23
CA ARG A 222 21.88 5.07 -4.79
C ARG A 222 22.22 6.38 -4.07
N TRP A 223 21.38 6.75 -3.10
CA TRP A 223 21.72 7.69 -2.02
C TRP A 223 21.81 6.90 -0.72
#